data_AF-A0A9E4ZAU1-F1
#
_entry.id   AF-A0A9E4ZAU1-F1
#
_cell.length_a   1.000
_cell.length_b   1.000
_cell.length_c   1.000
_cell.angle_alpha   90.00
_cell.angle_beta   90.00
_cell.angle_gamma   90.00
#
_symmetry.space_group_name_H-M   'P 1'
#
loop_
_entity.id
_entity.type
_entity.pdbx_description
1 polymer ?
#
loop_
_entity_poly.entity_id
_entity_poly.type
_entity_poly.pdbx_seq_one_letter_code
_entity_poly.pdbx_strand_id
1 'polypeptide(L)'
;MPSQAGGPRYQKEHTGWIEPTRSSPEGSLTTIAIVGTGLIGTSLALAIKNSNLKVDVVGTDYDNTARAVAKKTGAFKKVEARLANVIRGADLVVFATPIMAMREMMESAANDFEEGCVVTDVASS
;
A
#
# COMPACT_ATOMS: atom_id res chain seq x y z
N MET A 1 52.35 27.45 7.08
CA MET A 1 51.40 28.38 6.43
C MET A 1 51.85 28.61 4.99
N PRO A 2 50.97 28.94 4.03
CA PRO A 2 49.52 28.78 3.97
C PRO A 2 49.03 28.17 2.63
N SER A 3 47.75 27.78 2.55
CA SER A 3 46.96 27.87 1.32
C SER A 3 45.48 27.71 1.67
N GLN A 4 44.76 28.84 1.75
CA GLN A 4 43.32 28.89 1.54
C GLN A 4 43.08 29.33 0.10
N ALA A 5 42.17 28.65 -0.60
CA ALA A 5 41.26 29.27 -1.56
C ALA A 5 40.08 28.30 -1.77
N GLY A 6 38.85 28.79 -1.51
CA GLY A 6 37.64 27.98 -1.48
C GLY A 6 36.81 27.94 -2.76
N GLY A 7 35.80 27.06 -2.73
CA GLY A 7 34.61 27.05 -3.61
C GLY A 7 34.28 25.66 -4.18
N PRO A 8 33.02 25.32 -4.53
CA PRO A 8 31.75 26.00 -4.25
C PRO A 8 30.94 25.30 -3.13
N ARG A 9 30.08 26.10 -2.47
CA ARG A 9 28.98 25.60 -1.63
C ARG A 9 28.02 24.77 -2.47
N TYR A 10 27.82 23.50 -2.12
CA TYR A 10 26.71 22.73 -2.67
C TYR A 10 25.43 23.15 -1.93
N GLN A 11 24.53 23.80 -2.67
CA GLN A 11 23.16 24.06 -2.22
C GLN A 11 22.32 22.78 -2.34
N LYS A 12 21.30 22.69 -1.48
CA LYS A 12 20.41 21.56 -1.30
C LYS A 12 19.73 21.13 -2.61
N GLU A 13 19.90 19.87 -2.98
CA GLU A 13 18.99 19.18 -3.90
C GLU A 13 18.31 18.04 -3.14
N HIS A 14 17.01 18.20 -2.89
CA HIS A 14 16.13 17.20 -2.27
C HIS A 14 15.69 16.16 -3.30
N THR A 15 16.63 15.41 -3.85
CA THR A 15 16.34 14.25 -4.70
C THR A 15 16.46 12.99 -3.86
N GLY A 16 15.51 12.80 -2.94
CA GLY A 16 15.44 11.62 -2.07
C GLY A 16 15.00 10.36 -2.80
N TRP A 17 15.73 9.95 -3.84
CA TRP A 17 15.62 8.59 -4.34
C TRP A 17 16.29 7.68 -3.31
N ILE A 18 15.47 6.94 -2.57
CA ILE A 18 15.95 5.90 -1.67
C ILE A 18 16.54 4.82 -2.56
N GLU A 19 17.87 4.67 -2.54
CA GLU A 19 18.51 3.50 -3.13
C GLU A 19 17.92 2.25 -2.45
N PRO A 20 17.47 1.22 -3.20
CA PRO A 20 16.99 0.00 -2.58
C PRO A 20 18.18 -0.68 -1.87
N THR A 21 18.30 -0.44 -0.57
CA THR A 21 19.23 -1.13 0.30
C THR A 21 18.74 -2.56 0.43
N ARG A 22 19.19 -3.45 -0.45
CA ARG A 22 18.89 -4.87 -0.32
C ARG A 22 19.56 -5.42 0.93
N SER A 23 18.79 -5.49 2.01
CA SER A 23 18.97 -6.46 3.08
C SER A 23 17.61 -6.90 3.62
N SER A 24 16.74 -7.41 2.74
CA SER A 24 15.61 -8.23 3.18
C SER A 24 16.01 -9.70 3.01
N PRO A 25 15.81 -10.57 4.01
CA PRO A 25 15.80 -12.00 3.76
C PRO A 25 14.72 -12.27 2.69
N GLU A 26 14.76 -13.41 2.00
CA GLU A 26 13.68 -13.84 1.10
C GLU A 26 12.34 -13.89 1.88
N GLY A 27 11.66 -12.75 1.98
CA GLY A 27 10.42 -12.59 2.72
C GLY A 27 9.30 -13.08 1.84
N SER A 28 8.71 -14.21 2.20
CA SER A 28 7.48 -14.64 1.54
C SER A 28 6.42 -13.58 1.75
N LEU A 29 5.83 -13.06 0.67
CA LEU A 29 4.66 -12.20 0.76
C LEU A 29 3.57 -12.96 1.52
N THR A 30 3.10 -12.40 2.63
CA THR A 30 2.13 -13.04 3.53
C THR A 30 0.78 -12.37 3.49
N THR A 31 0.73 -11.05 3.32
CA THR A 31 -0.50 -10.26 3.44
C THR A 31 -0.61 -9.20 2.36
N ILE A 32 -1.75 -9.19 1.66
CA ILE A 32 -2.15 -8.16 0.70
C ILE A 32 -3.33 -7.38 1.27
N ALA A 33 -3.17 -6.07 1.41
CA ALA A 33 -4.26 -5.16 1.73
C ALA A 33 -4.87 -4.58 0.44
N ILE A 34 -6.19 -4.60 0.35
CA ILE A 34 -6.94 -3.97 -0.74
C ILE A 34 -7.80 -2.85 -0.15
N VAL A 35 -7.53 -1.64 -0.60
CA VAL A 35 -8.22 -0.42 -0.19
C VAL A 35 -9.26 -0.10 -1.26
N GLY A 36 -10.53 -0.23 -0.92
CA GLY A 36 -11.67 -0.24 -1.85
C GLY A 36 -12.16 -1.66 -2.12
N THR A 37 -13.32 -2.03 -1.57
CA THR A 37 -13.92 -3.37 -1.72
C THR A 37 -15.11 -3.37 -2.70
N GLY A 38 -15.12 -2.45 -3.65
CA GLY A 38 -16.05 -2.45 -4.78
C GLY A 38 -15.76 -3.55 -5.80
N LEU A 39 -16.16 -3.32 -7.06
CA LEU A 39 -16.02 -4.29 -8.15
C LEU A 39 -14.57 -4.74 -8.33
N ILE A 40 -13.64 -3.80 -8.55
CA ILE A 40 -12.24 -4.12 -8.86
C ILE A 40 -11.55 -4.78 -7.67
N GLY A 41 -11.63 -4.18 -6.49
CA GLY A 41 -10.96 -4.71 -5.30
C GLY A 41 -11.46 -6.10 -4.90
N THR A 42 -12.78 -6.34 -4.94
CA THR A 42 -13.33 -7.68 -4.66
C THR A 42 -12.97 -8.68 -5.76
N SER A 43 -12.93 -8.26 -7.03
CA SER A 43 -12.52 -9.15 -8.13
C SER A 43 -11.06 -9.58 -7.97
N LEU A 44 -10.17 -8.65 -7.61
CA LEU A 44 -8.77 -8.94 -7.33
C LEU A 44 -8.63 -9.90 -6.13
N ALA A 45 -9.36 -9.65 -5.04
CA ALA A 45 -9.37 -10.52 -3.86
C ALA A 45 -9.80 -11.95 -4.20
N LEU A 46 -10.86 -12.11 -5.01
CA LEU A 46 -11.32 -13.42 -5.49
C LEU A 46 -10.28 -14.10 -6.38
N ALA A 47 -9.64 -13.36 -7.29
CA ALA A 47 -8.60 -13.89 -8.16
C ALA A 47 -7.39 -14.40 -7.35
N ILE A 48 -6.94 -13.63 -6.36
CA ILE A 48 -5.85 -14.03 -5.45
C ILE A 48 -6.26 -15.27 -4.66
N LYS A 49 -7.47 -15.28 -4.08
CA LYS A 49 -7.98 -16.42 -3.31
C LYS A 49 -8.06 -17.71 -4.14
N ASN A 50 -8.41 -17.60 -5.41
CA ASN A 50 -8.52 -18.73 -6.33
C ASN A 50 -7.18 -19.10 -7.00
N SER A 51 -6.10 -18.40 -6.68
CA SER A 51 -4.75 -18.72 -7.14
C SER A 51 -4.04 -19.71 -6.20
N ASN A 52 -2.85 -20.15 -6.57
CA ASN A 52 -1.98 -20.97 -5.72
C ASN A 52 -1.13 -20.15 -4.74
N LEU A 53 -1.37 -18.84 -4.61
CA LEU A 53 -0.65 -17.97 -3.68
C LEU A 53 -1.08 -18.26 -2.23
N LYS A 54 -0.10 -18.45 -1.34
CA LYS A 54 -0.32 -18.66 0.09
C LYS A 54 -0.29 -17.32 0.83
N VAL A 55 -1.26 -16.47 0.54
CA VAL A 55 -1.32 -15.09 1.04
C VAL A 55 -2.70 -14.79 1.62
N ASP A 56 -2.72 -14.02 2.70
CA ASP A 56 -3.95 -13.48 3.25
C ASP A 56 -4.34 -12.20 2.51
N VAL A 57 -5.61 -12.07 2.15
CA VAL A 57 -6.15 -10.83 1.60
C VAL A 57 -7.02 -10.16 2.65
N VAL A 58 -6.69 -8.93 3.00
CA VAL A 58 -7.46 -8.08 3.92
C VAL A 58 -7.98 -6.85 3.19
N GLY A 59 -9.13 -6.32 3.60
CA GLY A 59 -9.80 -5.26 2.86
C GLY A 59 -10.43 -4.18 3.72
N THR A 60 -10.55 -2.98 3.16
CA THR A 60 -11.34 -1.89 3.74
C THR A 60 -12.02 -1.11 2.64
N ASP A 61 -13.12 -0.46 2.97
CA ASP A 61 -13.78 0.52 2.10
C ASP A 61 -14.28 1.66 2.97
N TYR A 62 -14.43 2.86 2.40
CA TYR A 62 -15.08 3.97 3.09
C TYR A 62 -16.57 3.68 3.30
N ASP A 63 -17.23 3.10 2.31
CA ASP A 63 -18.65 2.74 2.38
C ASP A 63 -18.88 1.47 3.23
N ASN A 64 -19.69 1.63 4.28
CA ASN A 64 -20.08 0.51 5.14
C ASN A 64 -20.86 -0.59 4.40
N THR A 65 -21.64 -0.21 3.40
CA THR A 65 -22.41 -1.16 2.58
C THR A 65 -21.46 -2.01 1.74
N ALA A 66 -20.48 -1.39 1.07
CA ALA A 66 -19.43 -2.09 0.35
C ALA A 66 -18.67 -3.07 1.26
N ARG A 67 -18.27 -2.65 2.47
CA ARG A 67 -17.63 -3.57 3.45
C ARG A 67 -18.55 -4.75 3.83
N ALA A 68 -19.83 -4.50 4.06
CA ALA A 68 -20.78 -5.55 4.43
C ALA A 68 -20.99 -6.57 3.30
N VAL A 69 -21.01 -6.12 2.04
CA VAL A 69 -21.06 -6.99 0.87
C VAL A 69 -19.77 -7.79 0.74
N ALA A 70 -18.60 -7.14 0.85
CA ALA A 70 -17.30 -7.79 0.77
C ALA A 70 -17.11 -8.89 1.81
N LYS A 71 -17.60 -8.71 3.04
CA LYS A 71 -17.59 -9.76 4.08
C LYS A 71 -18.36 -11.03 3.66
N LYS A 72 -19.41 -10.88 2.85
CA LYS A 72 -20.25 -12.01 2.40
C LYS A 72 -19.68 -12.77 1.21
N THR A 73 -18.73 -12.19 0.47
CA THR A 73 -18.15 -12.86 -0.71
C THR A 73 -17.17 -13.97 -0.34
N GLY A 74 -16.66 -13.95 0.89
CA GLY A 74 -15.58 -14.82 1.33
C GLY A 74 -14.23 -14.52 0.65
N ALA A 75 -14.11 -13.45 -0.13
CA ALA A 75 -12.88 -13.09 -0.85
C ALA A 75 -11.75 -12.63 0.09
N PHE A 76 -12.12 -12.08 1.24
CA PHE A 76 -11.20 -11.50 2.21
C PHE A 76 -11.13 -12.37 3.47
N LYS A 77 -9.94 -12.55 4.02
CA LYS A 77 -9.75 -13.08 5.37
C LYS A 77 -10.35 -12.14 6.42
N LYS A 78 -10.19 -10.84 6.22
CA LYS A 78 -10.70 -9.80 7.11
C LYS A 78 -11.13 -8.57 6.33
N VAL A 79 -12.25 -7.98 6.73
CA VAL A 79 -12.68 -6.66 6.24
C VAL A 79 -12.85 -5.72 7.44
N GLU A 80 -12.05 -4.68 7.47
CA GLU A 80 -11.96 -3.70 8.56
C GLU A 80 -12.65 -2.39 8.20
N ALA A 81 -13.01 -1.61 9.22
CA ALA A 81 -13.56 -0.27 9.02
C ALA A 81 -12.50 0.82 8.92
N ARG A 82 -11.32 0.61 9.51
CA ARG A 82 -10.23 1.59 9.57
C ARG A 82 -9.11 1.19 8.61
N LEU A 83 -8.66 2.16 7.81
CA LEU A 83 -7.56 1.99 6.86
C LEU A 83 -6.27 1.48 7.53
N ALA A 84 -5.88 2.08 8.66
CA ALA A 84 -4.70 1.67 9.42
C ALA A 84 -4.72 0.18 9.81
N ASN A 85 -5.90 -0.40 10.08
CA ASN A 85 -6.00 -1.80 10.52
C ASN A 85 -5.72 -2.80 9.40
N VAL A 86 -5.80 -2.38 8.13
CA VAL A 86 -5.45 -3.23 6.98
C VAL A 86 -4.07 -2.93 6.42
N ILE A 87 -3.61 -1.69 6.49
CA ILE A 87 -2.28 -1.33 5.96
C ILE A 87 -1.15 -1.81 6.89
N ARG A 88 -1.34 -1.74 8.21
CA ARG A 88 -0.31 -2.18 9.16
C ARG A 88 -0.07 -3.69 9.04
N GLY A 89 1.17 -4.07 8.76
CA GLY A 89 1.58 -5.46 8.53
C GLY A 89 1.25 -6.02 7.14
N ALA A 90 0.79 -5.18 6.20
CA ALA A 90 0.65 -5.59 4.81
C ALA A 90 2.00 -5.50 4.08
N ASP A 91 2.33 -6.53 3.30
CA ASP A 91 3.52 -6.53 2.44
C ASP A 91 3.25 -5.80 1.12
N LEU A 92 1.97 -5.78 0.71
CA LEU A 92 1.47 -5.11 -0.49
C LEU A 92 0.15 -4.42 -0.18
N VAL A 93 0.04 -3.14 -0.55
CA VAL A 93 -1.22 -2.39 -0.53
C VAL A 93 -1.64 -2.03 -1.95
N VAL A 94 -2.86 -2.40 -2.32
CA VAL A 94 -3.48 -2.06 -3.60
C VAL A 94 -4.63 -1.09 -3.36
N PHE A 95 -4.53 0.12 -3.92
CA PHE A 95 -5.61 1.08 -3.89
C PHE A 95 -6.55 0.91 -5.09
N ALA A 96 -7.73 0.39 -4.81
CA ALA A 96 -8.88 0.23 -5.71
C ALA A 96 -10.00 1.25 -5.41
N THR A 97 -9.60 2.48 -5.09
CA THR A 97 -10.50 3.61 -4.83
C THR A 97 -10.53 4.61 -6.00
N PRO A 98 -11.60 5.40 -6.16
CA PRO A 98 -11.63 6.48 -7.15
C PRO A 98 -10.45 7.45 -7.01
N ILE A 99 -9.90 7.92 -8.14
CA ILE A 99 -8.70 8.79 -8.17
C ILE A 99 -8.86 10.05 -7.32
N MET A 100 -10.07 10.58 -7.23
CA MET A 100 -10.40 11.79 -6.46
C MET A 100 -10.19 11.62 -4.94
N ALA A 101 -10.27 10.39 -4.42
CA ALA A 101 -10.08 10.09 -3.00
C ALA A 101 -8.64 9.63 -2.68
N MET A 102 -7.82 9.35 -3.70
CA MET A 102 -6.52 8.70 -3.54
C MET A 102 -5.53 9.54 -2.73
N ARG A 103 -5.45 10.85 -3.03
CA ARG A 103 -4.53 11.78 -2.36
C ARG A 103 -4.75 11.79 -0.85
N GLU A 104 -5.98 12.08 -0.43
CA GLU A 104 -6.34 12.19 0.99
C GLU A 104 -6.11 10.87 1.73
N MET A 105 -6.48 9.74 1.10
CA MET A 105 -6.24 8.40 1.66
C MET A 105 -4.75 8.11 1.85
N MET A 106 -3.92 8.37 0.85
CA MET A 106 -2.47 8.17 0.91
C MET A 106 -1.82 9.07 1.97
N GLU A 107 -2.23 10.34 2.05
CA GLU A 107 -1.79 11.26 3.10
C GLU A 107 -2.17 10.76 4.50
N SER A 108 -3.40 10.24 4.67
CA SER A 108 -3.86 9.68 5.94
C SER A 108 -3.13 8.38 6.35
N ALA A 109 -2.66 7.61 5.37
CA ALA A 109 -1.96 6.33 5.57
C ALA A 109 -0.45 6.46 5.68
N ALA A 110 0.13 7.64 5.43
CA ALA A 110 1.57 7.82 5.23
C ALA A 110 2.45 7.25 6.38
N ASN A 111 1.95 7.28 7.62
CA ASN A 111 2.68 6.79 8.79
C ASN A 111 2.33 5.34 9.20
N ASP A 112 1.45 4.67 8.44
CA ASP A 112 0.97 3.32 8.77
C ASP A 112 1.64 2.21 7.95
N PHE A 113 2.39 2.55 6.91
CA PHE A 113 3.12 1.58 6.08
C PHE A 113 4.37 1.07 6.78
N GLU A 114 4.58 -0.25 6.72
CA GLU A 114 5.81 -0.88 7.17
C GLU A 114 6.94 -0.66 6.16
N GLU A 115 8.18 -0.69 6.65
CA GLU A 115 9.36 -0.62 5.78
C GLU A 115 9.35 -1.80 4.78
N GLY A 116 9.55 -1.50 3.50
CA GLY A 116 9.52 -2.50 2.43
C GLY A 116 8.12 -2.84 1.89
N CYS A 117 7.05 -2.26 2.44
CA CYS A 117 5.71 -2.41 1.89
C CYS A 117 5.64 -1.84 0.45
N VAL A 118 5.19 -2.66 -0.50
CA VAL A 118 4.91 -2.21 -1.87
C VAL A 118 3.54 -1.55 -1.92
N VAL A 119 3.44 -0.42 -2.60
CA VAL A 119 2.18 0.30 -2.79
C VAL A 119 1.89 0.46 -4.28
N THR A 120 0.67 0.13 -4.70
CA THR A 120 0.22 0.27 -6.10
C THR A 120 -1.27 0.61 -6.14
N ASP A 121 -1.77 0.96 -7.32
CA ASP A 121 -3.18 1.30 -7.56
C ASP A 121 -3.71 0.69 -8.87
N VAL A 122 -5.02 0.83 -9.06
CA VAL A 122 -5.74 0.39 -10.27
C VAL A 122 -6.61 1.52 -10.84
N ALA A 123 -6.34 2.77 -10.47
CA ALA A 123 -7.15 3.89 -10.87
C ALA A 123 -7.00 4.15 -12.37
N SER A 124 -8.12 4.47 -13.03
CA SER A 124 -8.15 4.93 -14.41
C SER A 124 -8.06 6.46 -14.49
N SER A 125 -7.51 6.96 -15.60
CA SER A 125 -7.43 8.39 -15.96
C SER A 125 -8.78 9.00 -16.29
#